data_AF-A0A380NWP5-F1
#
_entry.id   AF-A0A380NWP5-F1
#
_cell.length_a   1.000
_cell.length_b   1.000
_cell.length_c   1.000
_cell.angle_alpha   90.00
_cell.angle_beta   90.00
_cell.angle_gamma   90.00
#
_symmetry.space_group_name_H-M   'P 1'
#
loop_
_entity.id
_entity.type
_entity.pdbx_description
1 polymer ?
#
loop_
_entity_poly.entity_id
_entity_poly.type
_entity_poly.pdbx_seq_one_letter_code
_entity_poly.pdbx_strand_id
1 'polypeptide(L)' 'MMKNIAMKLARTKKGLSQAELADLVGVTRQTIGLIETGKYNPSIRLCIEICENLDVTLNDLFWEESNHG' A
#
# COMPACT_ATOMS: atom_id res chain seq x y z
N MET A 1 -7.60 -8.81 -5.62
CA MET A 1 -7.20 -8.68 -4.20
C MET A 1 -8.31 -7.93 -3.47
N MET A 2 -8.43 -8.05 -2.15
CA MET A 2 -9.32 -7.17 -1.39
C MET A 2 -8.79 -5.74 -1.37
N LYS A 3 -9.67 -4.77 -1.06
CA LYS A 3 -9.29 -3.35 -0.98
C LYS A 3 -8.25 -3.17 0.11
N ASN A 4 -7.14 -2.51 -0.21
CA ASN A 4 -6.10 -2.21 0.77
C ASN A 4 -6.39 -0.87 1.47
N ILE A 5 -7.36 -0.91 2.39
CA ILE A 5 -7.76 0.26 3.19
C ILE A 5 -6.63 0.65 4.15
N ALA A 6 -5.89 -0.32 4.68
CA ALA A 6 -4.76 -0.09 5.58
C ALA A 6 -3.67 0.77 4.93
N MET A 7 -3.30 0.48 3.67
CA MET A 7 -2.34 1.28 2.91
C MET A 7 -2.80 2.72 2.73
N LYS A 8 -4.08 2.91 2.39
CA LYS A 8 -4.66 4.26 2.28
C LYS A 8 -4.56 5.03 3.59
N LEU A 9 -4.89 4.39 4.72
CA LEU A 9 -4.81 5.01 6.05
C LEU A 9 -3.37 5.37 6.42
N ALA A 10 -2.42 4.44 6.25
CA ALA A 10 -1.01 4.67 6.51
C ALA A 10 -0.45 5.83 5.68
N ARG A 11 -0.77 5.87 4.38
CA ARG A 11 -0.40 6.99 3.49
C ARG A 11 -0.98 8.32 3.96
N THR A 12 -2.25 8.37 4.33
CA THR A 12 -2.86 9.61 4.82
C THR A 12 -2.30 10.05 6.18
N LYS A 13 -1.92 9.11 7.05
CA LYS A 13 -1.27 9.40 8.35
C LYS A 13 0.12 10.03 8.15
N LYS A 14 0.80 9.68 7.06
CA LYS A 14 2.04 10.33 6.60
C LYS A 14 1.83 11.68 5.92
N GLY A 15 0.58 12.11 5.73
CA GLY A 15 0.27 13.35 5.00
C GLY A 15 0.51 13.27 3.49
N LEU A 16 0.74 12.07 2.95
CA LEU A 16 1.06 11.87 1.54
C LEU A 16 -0.20 11.73 0.69
N SER A 17 -0.21 12.35 -0.48
CA SER A 17 -1.11 12.05 -1.58
C SER A 17 -0.69 10.77 -2.30
N GLN A 18 -1.58 10.23 -3.15
CA GLN A 18 -1.25 9.07 -3.99
C GLN A 18 -0.15 9.38 -5.00
N ALA A 19 -0.03 10.64 -5.46
CA ALA A 19 1.02 11.04 -6.39
C ALA A 19 2.38 11.07 -5.68
N GLU A 20 2.45 11.68 -4.49
CA GLU A 20 3.69 11.75 -3.72
C GLU A 20 4.20 10.37 -3.32
N LEU A 21 3.33 9.46 -2.87
CA LEU A 21 3.76 8.07 -2.62
C LEU A 21 4.24 7.39 -3.90
N ALA A 22 3.57 7.63 -5.04
CA ALA A 22 3.97 7.03 -6.31
C ALA A 22 5.35 7.52 -6.76
N ASP A 23 5.66 8.80 -6.57
CA ASP A 23 6.96 9.38 -6.88
C ASP A 23 8.06 8.78 -5.99
N LEU A 24 7.78 8.57 -4.69
CA LEU A 24 8.71 7.95 -3.75
C LEU A 24 9.06 6.50 -4.09
N VAL A 25 8.12 5.73 -4.61
CA VAL A 25 8.31 4.31 -4.94
C VAL A 25 8.47 4.05 -6.45
N GLY A 26 8.64 5.10 -7.25
CA GLY A 26 8.93 4.99 -8.69
C GLY A 26 7.83 4.36 -9.54
N VAL A 27 6.56 4.60 -9.20
CA VAL A 27 5.39 4.11 -9.97
C VAL A 27 4.46 5.26 -10.35
N THR A 28 3.38 4.96 -11.09
CA THR A 28 2.37 5.97 -11.41
C THR A 28 1.39 6.17 -10.26
N ARG A 29 0.82 7.37 -10.14
CA ARG A 29 -0.30 7.65 -9.21
C ARG A 29 -1.48 6.67 -9.40
N GLN A 30 -1.73 6.24 -10.64
CA GLN A 30 -2.75 5.22 -10.94
C GLN A 30 -2.41 3.87 -10.31
N THR A 31 -1.15 3.45 -10.34
CA THR A 31 -0.68 2.20 -9.70
C THR A 31 -1.04 2.20 -8.22
N ILE A 32 -0.70 3.27 -7.49
CA ILE A 32 -1.07 3.40 -6.05
C ILE A 32 -2.58 3.30 -5.86
N GLY A 33 -3.38 3.98 -6.68
CA GLY A 33 -4.85 3.88 -6.61
C GLY A 33 -5.40 2.48 -6.88
N LEU A 34 -4.78 1.73 -7.80
CA LEU A 34 -5.17 0.34 -8.08
C LEU A 34 -4.80 -0.60 -6.92
N ILE A 35 -3.68 -0.38 -6.23
CA ILE A 35 -3.31 -1.14 -5.03
C ILE A 35 -4.30 -0.88 -3.90
N GLU A 36 -4.57 0.40 -3.58
CA GLU A 36 -5.53 0.78 -2.52
C GLU A 36 -6.93 0.22 -2.77
N THR A 37 -7.33 0.09 -4.04
CA THR A 37 -8.64 -0.46 -4.42
C THR A 37 -8.64 -1.98 -4.61
N GLY A 38 -7.50 -2.67 -4.41
CA GLY A 38 -7.37 -4.12 -4.56
C GLY A 38 -7.40 -4.62 -6.01
N LYS A 39 -7.32 -3.70 -6.97
CA LYS A 39 -7.39 -3.95 -8.42
C LYS A 39 -6.03 -4.29 -9.04
N TYR A 40 -4.94 -4.09 -8.30
CA TYR A 40 -3.59 -4.47 -8.71
C TYR A 40 -2.89 -5.21 -7.57
N ASN A 41 -2.24 -6.32 -7.92
CA ASN A 41 -1.38 -7.07 -7.02
C ASN A 41 0.07 -6.60 -7.23
N PRO A 42 0.66 -5.79 -6.33
CA PRO A 42 2.03 -5.32 -6.46
C PRO A 42 3.06 -6.46 -6.33
N SER A 43 4.26 -6.24 -6.85
CA SER A 43 5.38 -7.15 -6.60
C SER A 43 5.85 -7.04 -5.15
N ILE A 44 6.50 -8.08 -4.61
CA ILE A 44 7.10 -8.05 -3.26
C ILE A 44 8.01 -6.84 -3.08
N ARG A 45 8.81 -6.51 -4.10
CA ARG A 45 9.69 -5.34 -4.07
C ARG A 45 8.92 -4.04 -3.88
N LEU A 46 7.84 -3.84 -4.64
CA LEU A 46 7.00 -2.65 -4.52
C LEU A 46 6.29 -2.61 -3.15
N CYS A 47 5.88 -3.76 -2.61
CA CYS A 47 5.31 -3.81 -1.26
C CYS A 47 6.33 -3.33 -0.20
N ILE A 48 7.58 -3.79 -0.29
CA ILE A 48 8.66 -3.39 0.63
C ILE A 48 8.91 -1.88 0.53
N GLU A 49 9.07 -1.35 -0.69
CA GLU A 49 9.31 0.08 -0.91
C GLU A 49 8.15 0.95 -0.36
N ILE A 50 6.90 0.49 -0.51
CA ILE A 50 5.72 1.16 0.09
C ILE A 50 5.79 1.12 1.61
N CYS A 51 6.09 -0.03 2.20
CA CYS A 51 6.17 -0.21 3.65
C CYS A 51 7.24 0.71 4.28
N GLU A 52 8.42 0.79 3.66
CA GLU A 52 9.52 1.67 4.09
C GLU A 52 9.12 3.14 4.08
N ASN A 53 8.45 3.61 3.03
CA ASN A 53 8.02 5.02 2.93
C ASN A 53 6.84 5.37 3.85
N LEU A 54 6.09 4.36 4.31
CA LEU A 54 4.93 4.54 5.17
C LEU A 54 5.21 4.27 6.66
N ASP A 55 6.43 3.85 7.02
CA ASP A 55 6.84 3.37 8.35
C ASP A 55 5.90 2.30 8.91
N VAL A 56 5.61 1.29 8.09
CA VAL A 56 4.75 0.15 8.45
C VAL A 56 5.38 -1.14 7.95
N THR A 57 4.94 -2.27 8.47
CA THR A 57 5.37 -3.59 8.03
C THR A 57 4.49 -4.12 6.90
N LEU A 58 4.96 -5.17 6.24
CA LEU A 58 4.18 -5.92 5.25
C LEU A 58 2.86 -6.42 5.86
N ASN A 59 2.94 -7.02 7.05
CA ASN A 59 1.78 -7.54 7.78
C ASN A 59 0.71 -6.46 8.04
N ASP A 60 1.12 -5.23 8.32
CA ASP A 60 0.18 -4.12 8.56
C ASP A 60 -0.65 -3.77 7.32
N LEU A 61 -0.12 -4.03 6.12
CA LEU A 61 -0.71 -3.55 4.86
C LEU A 61 -1.37 -4.63 4.00
N PHE A 62 -0.79 -5.82 3.86
CA PHE A 62 -1.26 -6.79 2.85
C PHE A 62 -1.67 -8.16 3.39
N TRP A 63 -1.57 -8.38 4.71
CA TRP A 63 -1.96 -9.63 5.33
C TRP A 63 -3.32 -9.42 5.97
N GLU A 64 -4.26 -10.29 5.66
CA GLU A 64 -5.51 -10.35 6.40
C GLU A 64 -5.26 -11.11 7.69
N GLU A 65 -5.82 -10.64 8.81
CA GLU A 65 -5.99 -11.52 9.96
C GLU A 65 -6.81 -12.70 9.47
N SER A 66 -6.12 -13.82 9.26
CA SER A 66 -6.77 -15.07 8.99
C SER A 66 -7.52 -15.42 10.27
N ASN A 67 -8.83 -15.15 10.31
CA ASN A 67 -9.71 -15.76 11.28
C ASN A 67 -9.71 -17.27 11.02
N HIS A 68 -8.67 -17.95 11.49
CA HIS A 68 -8.66 -19.39 11.69
C HIS A 68 -9.45 -19.65 12.97
N GLY A 69 -10.78 -19.73 12.82
CA GLY A 69 -11.69 -20.38 13.75
C GLY A 69 -11.95 -21.81 13.32
#